data_AF-A0A4Q3MGG9-F1
#
_entry.id   AF-A0A4Q3MGG9-F1
#
_cell.length_a   1.000
_cell.length_b   1.000
_cell.length_c   1.000
_cell.angle_alpha   90.00
_cell.angle_beta   90.00
_cell.angle_gamma   90.00
#
_symmetry.space_group_name_H-M   'P 1'
#
loop_
_entity.id
_entity.type
_entity.pdbx_description
1 polymer ?
#
loop_
_entity_poly.entity_id
_entity_poly.type
_entity_poly.pdbx_seq_one_letter_code
_entity_poly.pdbx_strand_id
1 'polypeptide(L)' 'MTAEDFCAWLEKEKLNDSAAARALDLSRNTIVKYKAEGAPLHIALACAAISFGLPPWKTVG' A
#
# COMPACT_ATOMS: atom_id res chain seq x y z
N MET A 1 0.90 -10.41 -0.32
CA MET A 1 -0.24 -9.86 -1.09
C MET A 1 0.06 -10.13 -2.54
N THR A 2 -0.87 -10.74 -3.29
CA THR A 2 -0.64 -10.98 -4.72
C THR A 2 -0.68 -9.67 -5.51
N ALA A 3 -0.26 -9.69 -6.77
CA ALA A 3 -0.38 -8.53 -7.67
C ALA A 3 -1.84 -8.12 -7.87
N GLU A 4 -2.74 -9.10 -7.99
CA GLU A 4 -4.18 -8.89 -8.16
C GLU A 4 -4.79 -8.22 -6.93
N ASP A 5 -4.47 -8.71 -5.74
CA ASP A 5 -4.90 -8.10 -4.47
C ASP A 5 -4.42 -6.65 -4.35
N PHE A 6 -3.16 -6.38 -4.75
CA PHE A 6 -2.59 -5.03 -4.67
C PHE A 6 -3.27 -4.07 -5.66
N CYS A 7 -3.53 -4.51 -6.89
CA CYS A 7 -4.28 -3.74 -7.87
C CYS A 7 -5.72 -3.47 -7.39
N ALA A 8 -6.41 -4.47 -6.87
CA ALA A 8 -7.75 -4.31 -6.31
C ALA A 8 -7.78 -3.30 -5.14
N TRP A 9 -6.74 -3.31 -4.30
CA TRP A 9 -6.59 -2.32 -3.23
C TRP A 9 -6.41 -0.89 -3.80
N LEU A 10 -5.57 -0.70 -4.82
CA LEU A 10 -5.40 0.60 -5.46
C LEU A 10 -6.71 1.14 -6.05
N GLU A 11 -7.49 0.27 -6.69
CA GLU A 11 -8.79 0.64 -7.26
C GLU A 11 -9.81 1.00 -6.17
N LYS A 12 -9.87 0.21 -5.10
CA LYS A 12 -10.74 0.46 -3.95
C LYS A 12 -10.45 1.81 -3.31
N GLU A 13 -9.18 2.11 -3.04
CA GLU A 13 -8.74 3.36 -2.41
C GLU A 13 -8.66 4.53 -3.41
N LYS A 14 -8.91 4.28 -4.70
CA LYS A 14 -8.85 5.25 -5.81
C LYS A 14 -7.48 5.94 -5.91
N LEU A 15 -6.42 5.19 -5.67
CA LEU A 15 -5.05 5.69 -5.68
C LEU A 15 -4.39 5.43 -7.04
N ASN A 16 -3.85 6.50 -7.64
CA ASN A 16 -2.89 6.36 -8.74
C ASN A 16 -1.48 6.05 -8.20
N ASP A 17 -0.55 5.67 -9.07
CA ASP A 17 0.79 5.25 -8.66
C ASP A 17 1.55 6.30 -7.82
N SER A 18 1.34 7.60 -8.10
CA SER A 18 1.96 8.70 -7.34
C SER A 18 1.32 8.87 -5.96
N ALA A 19 0.01 8.70 -5.85
CA ALA A 19 -0.73 8.79 -4.60
C ALA A 19 -0.43 7.58 -3.71
N ALA A 20 -0.39 6.37 -4.28
CA ALA A 20 -0.02 5.14 -3.60
C ALA A 20 1.43 5.19 -3.08
N ALA A 21 2.36 5.70 -3.89
CA ALA A 21 3.74 5.93 -3.48
C ALA A 21 3.83 6.84 -2.25
N ARG A 22 3.05 7.93 -2.21
CA ARG A 22 3.00 8.83 -1.05
C ARG A 22 2.33 8.19 0.16
N ALA A 23 1.27 7.42 -0.03
CA ALA A 23 0.54 6.77 1.05
C ALA A 23 1.35 5.69 1.75
N LEU A 24 2.18 4.95 0.99
CA LEU A 24 3.01 3.86 1.50
C LEU A 24 4.46 4.29 1.81
N ASP A 25 4.81 5.55 1.57
CA ASP A 25 6.19 6.08 1.65
C ASP A 25 7.19 5.26 0.83
N LEU A 26 6.86 5.05 -0.45
CA LEU A 26 7.64 4.26 -1.40
C LEU A 26 7.94 5.05 -2.69
N SER A 27 8.90 4.55 -3.47
CA SER A 27 9.12 5.07 -4.82
C SER A 27 8.01 4.62 -5.78
N ARG A 28 7.70 5.43 -6.79
CA ARG A 28 6.76 5.03 -7.87
C ARG A 28 7.20 3.74 -8.57
N ASN A 29 8.50 3.51 -8.71
CA ASN A 29 9.03 2.30 -9.33
C ASN A 29 8.69 1.05 -8.50
N THR A 30 8.71 1.18 -7.18
CA THR A 30 8.28 0.11 -6.26
C THR A 30 6.79 -0.20 -6.41
N ILE A 31 5.94 0.80 -6.64
CA ILE A 31 4.51 0.59 -6.90
C ILE A 31 4.31 -0.18 -8.21
N VAL A 32 5.01 0.20 -9.28
CA VAL A 32 4.96 -0.52 -10.57
C VAL A 32 5.40 -1.98 -10.39
N LYS A 33 6.47 -2.22 -9.64
CA LYS A 33 6.95 -3.57 -9.30
C LYS A 33 5.87 -4.38 -8.59
N TYR A 34 5.21 -3.83 -7.57
CA TYR A 34 4.17 -4.54 -6.82
C TYR A 34 2.90 -4.82 -7.62
N LYS A 35 2.56 -3.98 -8.59
CA LYS A 35 1.47 -4.25 -9.54
C LYS A 35 1.76 -5.43 -10.46
N ALA A 36 3.04 -5.77 -10.68
CA ALA A 36 3.45 -6.88 -11.54
C ALA A 36 3.74 -8.17 -10.74
N GLU A 37 4.45 -8.05 -9.62
CA GLU A 37 5.00 -9.20 -8.88
C GLU A 37 4.25 -9.50 -7.57
N GLY A 38 3.37 -8.59 -7.15
CA GLY A 38 2.78 -8.60 -5.81
C GLY A 38 3.69 -7.93 -4.79
N ALA A 39 3.15 -7.73 -3.58
CA ALA A 39 3.82 -7.00 -2.52
C ALA A 39 4.13 -7.91 -1.32
N PRO A 40 5.27 -7.67 -0.64
CA PRO A 40 5.64 -8.40 0.56
C PRO A 40 4.67 -8.15 1.71
N LEU A 41 4.69 -9.03 2.72
CA LEU A 41 3.69 -9.06 3.80
C LEU A 41 3.61 -7.74 4.59
N HIS A 42 4.73 -7.07 4.84
CA HIS A 42 4.73 -5.78 5.55
C HIS A 42 4.00 -4.67 4.76
N ILE A 43 4.02 -4.72 3.43
CA ILE A 43 3.25 -3.78 2.58
C ILE A 43 1.77 -4.16 2.59
N ALA A 44 1.44 -5.45 2.58
CA ALA A 44 0.06 -5.90 2.73
C ALA A 44 -0.56 -5.39 4.04
N LEU A 45 0.22 -5.42 5.13
CA LEU A 45 -0.20 -4.86 6.42
C LEU A 45 -0.37 -3.34 6.36
N ALA A 46 0.54 -2.62 5.71
CA ALA A 46 0.43 -1.17 5.52
C ALA A 46 -0.81 -0.78 4.71
N CYS A 47 -1.10 -1.49 3.60
CA CYS A 47 -2.32 -1.31 2.81
C CYS A 47 -3.59 -1.55 3.64
N ALA A 48 -3.60 -2.61 4.47
CA ALA A 48 -4.69 -2.85 5.40
C ALA A 48 -4.84 -1.71 6.41
N ALA A 49 -3.74 -1.28 7.04
CA ALA A 49 -3.76 -0.16 7.99
C ALA A 49 -4.37 1.12 7.38
N ILE A 50 -4.01 1.44 6.13
CA ILE A 50 -4.58 2.56 5.38
C ILE A 50 -6.09 2.37 5.17
N SER A 51 -6.53 1.22 4.65
CA SER A 51 -7.95 0.95 4.41
C SER A 51 -8.80 0.95 5.68
N PHE A 52 -8.21 0.63 6.84
CA PHE A 52 -8.89 0.69 8.14
C PHE A 52 -8.74 2.04 8.84
N GLY A 53 -8.06 3.02 8.24
CA GLY A 53 -7.83 4.34 8.82
C GLY A 53 -6.97 4.31 10.09
N LEU A 54 -6.12 3.30 10.24
CA LEU A 54 -5.26 3.16 11.40
C LEU A 54 -4.17 4.24 11.38
N PRO A 55 -3.98 4.99 12.47
CA PRO A 55 -2.92 5.97 12.55
C PRO A 55 -1.55 5.27 12.61
N PRO A 56 -0.46 5.96 12.25
CA PRO A 56 0.89 5.49 12.49
C PRO A 56 1.06 5.09 13.96
N TRP A 57 1.82 4.03 14.21
CA TRP A 57 2.15 3.63 15.58
C TRP A 57 2.80 4.79 16.32
N LYS A 58 2.25 5.09 17.50
CA LYS A 58 2.82 6.07 18.44
C LYS A 58 3.18 5.30 19.70
N THR A 59 4.34 5.61 20.28
CA THR A 59 4.65 5.16 21.64
C THR A 59 3.56 5.66 22.57
N VAL A 60 2.89 4.74 23.25
CA VAL A 60 2.07 5.06 24.43
C VAL A 60 3.02 5.57 25.50
N GLY A 61 2.89 6.86 25.82
CA GLY A 61 3.57 7.50 26.95
C GLY A 61 2.84 7.23 28.25
#